data_AF-A0A2U0SQS2-F1
#
_entry.id   AF-A0A2U0SQS2-F1
#
_cell.length_a   1.000
_cell.length_b   1.000
_cell.length_c   1.000
_cell.angle_alpha   90.00
_cell.angle_beta   90.00
_cell.angle_gamma   90.00
#
_symmetry.space_group_name_H-M   'P 1'
#
loop_
_entity.id
_entity.type
_entity.pdbx_description
1 polymer ?
#
loop_
_entity_poly.entity_id
_entity_poly.type
_entity_poly.pdbx_seq_one_letter_code
_entity_poly.pdbx_strand_id
1 'polypeptide(L)'
;MIQFLMRTLLACCLLSSAAAGTAATADQDENAIRETVHLYLHGTSFNVPDEINQAFHATARLYLDGKNGAEWELSGPEYAKLFSQEKKGQFNGRHGRLIKVEVSGKVASAKAEIHIPQQGVRYVDVFLLKKIAGHWKIISKSADREPAAPRQARKVLLVVSNVHQYPGTKVNAGNNFPELAYTYDAFRKAGYAVDFVSPDGGAIPLEMIVTSDELLKKHLYDSDFMWALAHTTPVADVRADEYAGMAFVGGGAAIVGVPDNQPLQDIAVRIYEQQGGVIAAICHGTEGIKNLKLSDGTFLIQGKVLTSFPDAFLNKESPVYKAYPFSAEASIKRHGGIFRHGANGKSHVEVDGRLVTGMSWESSVGVAESMMRLLEQ
;
A
#
# COMPACT_ATOMS: atom_id res chain seq x y z
N MET A 1 10.86 -21.69 53.28
CA MET A 1 11.27 -21.06 52.00
C MET A 1 10.50 -21.61 50.78
N ILE A 2 9.25 -22.10 50.95
CA ILE A 2 8.47 -22.79 49.89
C ILE A 2 7.05 -22.16 49.74
N GLN A 3 6.75 -21.05 50.42
CA GLN A 3 5.47 -20.33 50.29
C GLN A 3 5.53 -19.05 49.45
N PHE A 4 6.70 -18.66 48.94
CA PHE A 4 6.87 -17.43 48.15
C PHE A 4 6.96 -17.64 46.62
N LEU A 5 7.08 -18.89 46.14
CA LEU A 5 7.23 -19.17 44.70
C LEU A 5 5.91 -19.44 43.95
N MET A 6 4.79 -19.64 44.66
CA MET A 6 3.50 -19.97 44.03
C MET A 6 2.61 -18.75 43.74
N ARG A 7 3.02 -17.54 44.14
CA ARG A 7 2.29 -16.28 43.84
C ARG A 7 2.81 -15.55 42.60
N THR A 8 3.97 -15.91 42.08
CA THR A 8 4.58 -15.23 40.92
C THR A 8 4.23 -15.90 39.58
N LEU A 9 3.83 -17.17 39.57
CA LEU A 9 3.40 -17.89 38.36
C LEU A 9 1.95 -17.60 37.94
N LEU A 10 1.06 -17.18 38.85
CA LEU A 10 -0.31 -16.80 38.52
C LEU A 10 -0.42 -15.39 37.91
N ALA A 11 0.56 -14.52 38.13
CA ALA A 11 0.56 -13.14 37.62
C ALA A 11 0.97 -13.05 36.13
N CYS A 12 1.84 -13.95 35.64
CA CYS A 12 2.22 -13.96 34.21
C CYS A 12 1.14 -14.52 33.28
N CYS A 13 0.29 -15.45 33.74
CA CYS A 13 -0.81 -15.98 32.91
C CYS A 13 -1.99 -14.99 32.77
N LEU A 14 -2.24 -14.12 33.76
CA LEU A 14 -3.30 -13.11 33.70
C LEU A 14 -2.91 -11.88 32.85
N LEU A 15 -1.62 -11.51 32.82
CA LEU A 15 -1.11 -10.42 31.98
C LEU A 15 -1.08 -10.79 30.48
N SER A 16 -0.80 -12.05 30.15
CA SER A 16 -0.81 -12.53 28.75
C SER A 16 -2.23 -12.67 28.18
N SER A 17 -3.21 -13.13 28.97
CA SER A 17 -4.60 -13.19 28.52
C SER A 17 -5.26 -11.81 28.37
N ALA A 18 -4.90 -10.85 29.22
CA ALA A 18 -5.42 -9.49 29.13
C ALA A 18 -4.87 -8.75 27.89
N ALA A 19 -3.56 -8.88 27.61
CA ALA A 19 -2.94 -8.29 26.43
C ALA A 19 -3.48 -8.88 25.12
N ALA A 20 -3.68 -10.20 25.07
CA ALA A 20 -4.30 -10.88 23.92
C ALA A 20 -5.77 -10.47 23.74
N GLY A 21 -6.52 -10.31 24.83
CA GLY A 21 -7.89 -9.80 24.80
C GLY A 21 -7.97 -8.35 24.30
N THR A 22 -7.05 -7.47 24.71
CA THR A 22 -7.03 -6.07 24.26
C THR A 22 -6.63 -5.93 22.79
N ALA A 23 -5.68 -6.73 22.30
CA ALA A 23 -5.27 -6.72 20.90
C ALA A 23 -6.39 -7.24 19.99
N ALA A 24 -7.02 -8.37 20.35
CA ALA A 24 -8.16 -8.91 19.61
C ALA A 24 -9.35 -7.93 19.57
N THR A 25 -9.60 -7.17 20.64
CA THR A 25 -10.64 -6.12 20.62
C THR A 25 -10.26 -4.90 19.78
N ALA A 26 -8.96 -4.54 19.73
CA ALA A 26 -8.48 -3.43 18.91
C ALA A 26 -8.62 -3.76 17.42
N ASP A 27 -8.24 -4.97 17.00
CA ASP A 27 -8.40 -5.43 15.62
C ASP A 27 -9.89 -5.50 15.22
N GLN A 28 -10.76 -5.96 16.13
CA GLN A 28 -12.22 -5.96 15.91
C GLN A 28 -12.77 -4.54 15.77
N ASP A 29 -12.33 -3.61 16.62
CA ASP A 29 -12.78 -2.22 16.55
C ASP A 29 -12.28 -1.52 15.29
N GLU A 30 -11.04 -1.74 14.90
CA GLU A 30 -10.50 -1.23 13.64
C GLU A 30 -11.29 -1.76 12.44
N ASN A 31 -11.57 -3.06 12.39
CA ASN A 31 -12.37 -3.66 11.32
C ASN A 31 -13.79 -3.07 11.27
N ALA A 32 -14.46 -2.91 12.41
CA ALA A 32 -15.78 -2.31 12.46
C ALA A 32 -15.78 -0.82 12.06
N ILE A 33 -14.70 -0.09 12.34
CA ILE A 33 -14.49 1.28 11.86
C ILE A 33 -14.27 1.29 10.34
N ARG A 34 -13.43 0.38 9.82
CA ARG A 34 -13.20 0.20 8.37
C ARG A 34 -14.51 -0.06 7.65
N GLU A 35 -15.36 -0.94 8.17
CA GLU A 35 -16.69 -1.20 7.63
C GLU A 35 -17.59 0.04 7.67
N THR A 36 -17.56 0.80 8.76
CA THR A 36 -18.34 2.05 8.89
C THR A 36 -17.90 3.09 7.85
N VAL A 37 -16.59 3.26 7.66
CA VAL A 37 -16.05 4.17 6.63
C VAL A 37 -16.30 3.62 5.23
N HIS A 38 -16.28 2.30 5.04
CA HIS A 38 -16.60 1.66 3.78
C HIS A 38 -18.06 1.92 3.37
N LEU A 39 -19.02 1.85 4.29
CA LEU A 39 -20.42 2.25 4.01
C LEU A 39 -20.51 3.69 3.49
N TYR A 40 -19.72 4.60 4.05
CA TYR A 40 -19.62 5.98 3.55
C TYR A 40 -19.00 6.03 2.15
N LEU A 41 -17.86 5.38 1.93
CA LEU A 41 -17.14 5.41 0.66
C LEU A 41 -17.95 4.75 -0.46
N HIS A 42 -18.47 3.54 -0.23
CA HIS A 42 -19.30 2.81 -1.18
C HIS A 42 -20.62 3.54 -1.42
N GLY A 43 -21.31 3.96 -0.37
CA GLY A 43 -22.57 4.69 -0.48
C GLY A 43 -22.44 5.97 -1.30
N THR A 44 -21.36 6.72 -1.12
CA THR A 44 -21.10 7.92 -1.94
C THR A 44 -20.61 7.58 -3.35
N SER A 45 -19.98 6.44 -3.59
CA SER A 45 -19.47 6.05 -4.91
C SER A 45 -20.53 5.43 -5.82
N PHE A 46 -21.51 4.73 -5.24
CA PHE A 46 -22.54 3.98 -5.96
C PHE A 46 -23.96 4.54 -5.76
N ASN A 47 -24.07 5.78 -5.25
CA ASN A 47 -25.34 6.45 -4.98
C ASN A 47 -26.28 5.60 -4.08
N VAL A 48 -25.78 5.14 -2.92
CA VAL A 48 -26.57 4.38 -1.95
C VAL A 48 -26.79 5.19 -0.66
N PRO A 49 -27.78 6.10 -0.61
CA PRO A 49 -28.08 6.93 0.56
C PRO A 49 -28.27 6.16 1.86
N ASP A 50 -28.82 4.95 1.80
CA ASP A 50 -29.06 4.10 2.98
C ASP A 50 -27.75 3.74 3.70
N GLU A 51 -26.69 3.42 2.95
CA GLU A 51 -25.37 3.11 3.51
C GLU A 51 -24.70 4.35 4.08
N ILE A 52 -24.85 5.51 3.42
CA ILE A 52 -24.37 6.79 3.94
C ILE A 52 -25.05 7.07 5.28
N ASN A 53 -26.38 6.95 5.35
CA ASN A 53 -27.15 7.10 6.59
C ASN A 53 -26.73 6.09 7.67
N GLN A 54 -26.41 4.86 7.27
CA GLN A 54 -25.93 3.83 8.19
C GLN A 54 -24.54 4.16 8.75
N ALA A 55 -23.66 4.79 7.99
CA ALA A 55 -22.33 5.18 8.44
C ALA A 55 -22.37 6.31 9.49
N PHE A 56 -23.28 7.27 9.34
CA PHE A 56 -23.39 8.43 10.22
C PHE A 56 -24.26 8.18 11.47
N HIS A 57 -23.92 8.86 12.55
CA HIS A 57 -24.87 9.09 13.64
C HIS A 57 -25.96 10.06 13.19
N ALA A 58 -27.20 9.93 13.71
CA ALA A 58 -28.33 10.76 13.30
C ALA A 58 -28.11 12.27 13.51
N THR A 59 -27.29 12.64 14.50
CA THR A 59 -26.92 14.03 14.82
C THR A 59 -25.51 14.40 14.35
N ALA A 60 -24.90 13.61 13.47
CA ALA A 60 -23.56 13.90 12.98
C ALA A 60 -23.53 15.25 12.26
N ARG A 61 -22.41 15.97 12.40
CA ARG A 61 -22.19 17.27 11.75
C ARG A 61 -21.05 17.16 10.74
N LEU A 62 -21.31 17.62 9.53
CA LEU A 62 -20.34 17.70 8.46
C LEU A 62 -20.02 19.17 8.24
N TYR A 63 -18.74 19.53 8.34
CA TYR A 63 -18.23 20.88 8.11
C TYR A 63 -17.48 20.88 6.77
N LEU A 64 -18.11 21.41 5.73
CA LEU A 64 -17.59 21.38 4.35
C LEU A 64 -17.40 22.80 3.81
N ASP A 65 -16.64 22.92 2.73
CA ASP A 65 -16.52 24.19 2.01
C ASP A 65 -17.75 24.45 1.14
N GLY A 66 -18.45 25.52 1.46
CA GLY A 66 -19.50 26.12 0.64
C GLY A 66 -18.93 27.05 -0.45
N LYS A 67 -19.83 27.70 -1.17
CA LYS A 67 -19.44 28.66 -2.22
C LYS A 67 -18.73 29.87 -1.59
N ASN A 68 -17.72 30.39 -2.28
CA ASN A 68 -16.97 31.60 -1.89
C ASN A 68 -16.34 31.53 -0.49
N GLY A 69 -15.95 30.33 -0.03
CA GLY A 69 -15.33 30.14 1.28
C GLY A 69 -16.29 30.24 2.46
N ALA A 70 -17.61 30.24 2.20
CA ALA A 70 -18.61 30.09 3.25
C ALA A 70 -18.56 28.67 3.82
N GLU A 71 -18.81 28.52 5.11
CA GLU A 71 -19.01 27.21 5.72
C GLU A 71 -20.31 26.58 5.21
N TRP A 72 -20.25 25.29 4.87
CA TRP A 72 -21.41 24.49 4.52
C TRP A 72 -21.59 23.35 5.52
N GLU A 73 -22.51 23.56 6.45
CA GLU A 73 -22.86 22.56 7.45
C GLU A 73 -23.98 21.65 6.96
N LEU A 74 -23.82 20.34 7.15
CA LEU A 74 -24.84 19.33 6.86
C LEU A 74 -24.92 18.30 7.99
N SER A 75 -26.11 17.74 8.21
CA SER A 75 -26.26 16.47 8.89
C SER A 75 -25.94 15.29 7.96
N GLY A 76 -25.67 14.11 8.53
CA GLY A 76 -25.52 12.86 7.76
C GLY A 76 -26.68 12.61 6.78
N PRO A 77 -27.96 12.70 7.23
CA PRO A 77 -29.12 12.56 6.35
C PRO A 77 -29.24 13.63 5.27
N GLU A 78 -28.84 14.88 5.52
CA GLU A 78 -28.84 15.91 4.49
C GLU A 78 -27.74 15.66 3.45
N TYR A 79 -26.58 15.19 3.88
CA TYR A 79 -25.51 14.79 2.98
C TYR A 79 -25.89 13.58 2.12
N ALA A 80 -26.57 12.58 2.70
CA ALA A 80 -27.05 11.41 1.96
C ALA A 80 -28.02 11.79 0.82
N LYS A 81 -28.82 12.86 0.98
CA LYS A 81 -29.73 13.37 -0.07
C LYS A 81 -29.01 13.95 -1.28
N LEU A 82 -27.70 14.22 -1.21
CA LEU A 82 -26.91 14.66 -2.36
C LEU A 82 -26.69 13.52 -3.38
N PHE A 83 -26.98 12.28 -3.00
CA PHE A 83 -26.82 11.09 -3.83
C PHE A 83 -28.20 10.57 -4.25
N SER A 84 -28.37 10.34 -5.56
CA SER A 84 -29.69 10.04 -6.14
C SER A 84 -30.09 8.59 -5.89
N GLN A 85 -31.26 8.40 -5.26
CA GLN A 85 -31.88 7.08 -5.08
C GLN A 85 -32.22 6.41 -6.42
N GLU A 86 -32.53 7.19 -7.46
CA GLU A 86 -32.85 6.69 -8.80
C GLU A 86 -31.62 6.05 -9.48
N LYS A 87 -30.41 6.44 -9.07
CA LYS A 87 -29.14 5.92 -9.58
C LYS A 87 -28.50 4.90 -8.63
N LYS A 88 -29.26 4.34 -7.69
CA LYS A 88 -28.75 3.39 -6.69
C LYS A 88 -28.03 2.21 -7.37
N GLY A 89 -26.80 1.96 -6.91
CA GLY A 89 -25.90 0.93 -7.43
C GLY A 89 -25.09 1.34 -8.66
N GLN A 90 -25.33 2.52 -9.23
CA GLN A 90 -24.54 3.01 -10.37
C GLN A 90 -23.31 3.75 -9.88
N PHE A 91 -22.14 3.38 -10.39
CA PHE A 91 -20.88 4.07 -10.10
C PHE A 91 -20.91 5.52 -10.64
N ASN A 92 -20.56 6.50 -9.81
CA ASN A 92 -20.60 7.93 -10.18
C ASN A 92 -19.21 8.56 -10.40
N GLY A 93 -18.15 7.75 -10.48
CA GLY A 93 -16.80 8.24 -10.74
C GLY A 93 -16.04 8.69 -9.49
N ARG A 94 -16.61 8.53 -8.29
CA ARG A 94 -15.90 8.73 -7.02
C ARG A 94 -15.14 7.46 -6.66
N HIS A 95 -13.82 7.53 -6.64
CA HIS A 95 -12.97 6.44 -6.19
C HIS A 95 -12.53 6.72 -4.76
N GLY A 96 -13.21 6.10 -3.79
CA GLY A 96 -12.96 6.27 -2.37
C GLY A 96 -11.99 5.23 -1.79
N ARG A 97 -11.09 5.65 -0.92
CA ARG A 97 -10.14 4.77 -0.22
C ARG A 97 -9.88 5.24 1.20
N LEU A 98 -9.81 4.31 2.15
CA LEU A 98 -9.35 4.59 3.51
C LEU A 98 -7.83 4.82 3.53
N ILE A 99 -7.39 5.91 4.15
CA ILE A 99 -5.98 6.23 4.36
C ILE A 99 -5.48 5.71 5.70
N LYS A 100 -6.27 5.91 6.78
CA LYS A 100 -5.82 5.64 8.15
C LYS A 100 -6.99 5.48 9.12
N VAL A 101 -6.80 4.67 10.14
CA VAL A 101 -7.67 4.57 11.33
C VAL A 101 -6.81 4.67 12.58
N GLU A 102 -7.29 5.42 13.58
CA GLU A 102 -6.69 5.47 14.92
C GLU A 102 -7.78 5.29 15.97
N VAL A 103 -7.60 4.30 16.84
CA VAL A 103 -8.59 3.94 17.87
C VAL A 103 -8.08 4.32 19.26
N SER A 104 -8.94 4.95 20.06
CA SER A 104 -8.69 5.27 21.46
C SER A 104 -9.92 4.93 22.31
N GLY A 105 -9.95 3.69 22.79
CA GLY A 105 -11.07 3.14 23.55
C GLY A 105 -12.38 3.18 22.75
N LYS A 106 -13.31 4.06 23.12
CA LYS A 106 -14.63 4.20 22.47
C LYS A 106 -14.71 5.37 21.48
N VAL A 107 -13.57 5.96 21.13
CA VAL A 107 -13.45 7.06 20.16
C VAL A 107 -12.42 6.64 19.11
N ALA A 108 -12.60 7.09 17.88
CA ALA A 108 -11.61 6.89 16.83
C ALA A 108 -11.58 8.09 15.88
N SER A 109 -10.45 8.27 15.19
CA SER A 109 -10.37 9.08 13.98
C SER A 109 -10.15 8.16 12.78
N ALA A 110 -10.66 8.57 11.63
CA ALA A 110 -10.32 7.95 10.37
C ALA A 110 -10.05 9.02 9.31
N LYS A 111 -9.24 8.68 8.32
CA LYS A 111 -8.94 9.52 7.17
C LYS A 111 -9.21 8.73 5.90
N ALA A 112 -9.85 9.33 4.91
CA ALA A 112 -10.07 8.73 3.59
C ALA A 112 -9.74 9.73 2.49
N GLU A 113 -9.39 9.24 1.30
CA GLU A 113 -9.34 10.05 0.09
C GLU A 113 -10.44 9.66 -0.88
N ILE A 114 -10.96 10.64 -1.61
CA ILE A 114 -11.92 10.42 -2.69
C ILE A 114 -11.40 11.13 -3.93
N HIS A 115 -11.01 10.33 -4.91
CA HIS A 115 -10.54 10.85 -6.18
C HIS A 115 -11.68 10.87 -7.20
N ILE A 116 -11.85 12.00 -7.90
CA ILE A 116 -12.84 12.19 -8.96
C ILE A 116 -12.11 12.61 -10.25
N PRO A 117 -11.60 11.65 -11.04
CA PRO A 117 -10.73 11.93 -12.17
C PRO A 117 -11.34 12.89 -13.20
N GLN A 118 -12.64 12.73 -13.50
CA GLN A 118 -13.36 13.57 -14.47
C GLN A 118 -13.40 15.05 -14.07
N GLN A 119 -13.21 15.35 -12.79
CA GLN A 119 -13.20 16.70 -12.24
C GLN A 119 -11.78 17.17 -11.91
N GLY A 120 -10.77 16.30 -11.97
CA GLY A 120 -9.39 16.62 -11.60
C GLY A 120 -9.25 17.00 -10.12
N VAL A 121 -10.07 16.43 -9.24
CA VAL A 121 -10.07 16.76 -7.80
C VAL A 121 -9.89 15.52 -6.94
N ARG A 122 -9.17 15.69 -5.84
CA ARG A 122 -9.09 14.73 -4.73
C ARG A 122 -9.61 15.41 -3.48
N TYR A 123 -10.49 14.73 -2.77
CA TYR A 123 -10.89 15.12 -1.42
C TYR A 123 -10.12 14.31 -0.40
N VAL A 124 -9.73 14.96 0.70
CA VAL A 124 -9.21 14.31 1.89
C VAL A 124 -10.22 14.50 2.99
N ASP A 125 -10.91 13.41 3.31
CA ASP A 125 -11.95 13.37 4.34
C ASP A 125 -11.35 12.95 5.68
N VAL A 126 -11.72 13.68 6.73
CA VAL A 126 -11.35 13.33 8.12
C VAL A 126 -12.63 13.12 8.92
N PHE A 127 -12.67 12.01 9.65
CA PHE A 127 -13.82 11.57 10.44
C PHE A 127 -13.46 11.50 11.92
N LEU A 128 -14.40 11.93 12.76
CA LEU A 128 -14.43 11.57 14.18
C LEU A 128 -15.53 10.52 14.37
N LEU A 129 -15.18 9.39 14.99
CA LEU A 129 -16.07 8.27 15.23
C LEU A 129 -16.25 7.99 16.72
N LYS A 130 -17.42 7.44 17.06
CA LYS A 130 -17.77 7.01 18.41
C LYS A 130 -18.40 5.62 18.38
N LYS A 131 -18.03 4.78 19.33
CA LYS A 131 -18.73 3.52 19.61
C LYS A 131 -19.97 3.81 20.46
N ILE A 132 -21.16 3.66 19.87
CA ILE A 132 -22.47 3.95 20.47
C ILE A 132 -23.29 2.66 20.44
N ALA A 133 -23.73 2.21 21.62
CA ALA A 133 -24.49 0.96 21.78
C ALA A 133 -23.82 -0.25 21.08
N GLY A 134 -22.48 -0.33 21.10
CA GLY A 134 -21.71 -1.41 20.48
C GLY A 134 -21.34 -1.19 19.00
N HIS A 135 -21.90 -0.18 18.34
CA HIS A 135 -21.66 0.10 16.92
C HIS A 135 -20.83 1.36 16.72
N TRP A 136 -19.89 1.33 15.78
CA TRP A 136 -19.16 2.52 15.36
C TRP A 136 -20.03 3.39 14.45
N LYS A 137 -19.98 4.70 14.68
CA LYS A 137 -20.68 5.71 13.89
C LYS A 137 -19.79 6.91 13.67
N ILE A 138 -19.85 7.49 12.47
CA ILE A 138 -19.26 8.79 12.19
C ILE A 138 -20.12 9.85 12.88
N ILE A 139 -19.53 10.59 13.82
CA ILE A 139 -20.20 11.66 14.59
C ILE A 139 -19.82 13.06 14.10
N SER A 140 -18.69 13.19 13.42
CA SER A 140 -18.29 14.43 12.73
C SER A 140 -17.43 14.10 11.53
N LYS A 141 -17.48 14.97 10.52
CA LYS A 141 -16.61 14.88 9.34
C LYS A 141 -16.27 16.29 8.84
N SER A 142 -15.05 16.43 8.33
CA SER A 142 -14.68 17.55 7.45
C SER A 142 -13.98 17.02 6.21
N ALA A 143 -13.70 17.89 5.26
CA ALA A 143 -13.01 17.55 4.02
C ALA A 143 -12.17 18.74 3.56
N ASP A 144 -11.01 18.46 3.01
CA ASP A 144 -10.26 19.43 2.21
C ASP A 144 -10.22 18.97 0.74
N ARG A 145 -10.09 19.94 -0.17
CA ARG A 145 -10.03 19.69 -1.61
C ARG A 145 -8.64 20.02 -2.13
N GLU A 146 -8.01 19.00 -2.70
CA GLU A 146 -6.71 19.09 -3.34
C GLU A 146 -6.83 18.93 -4.88
N PRO A 147 -5.96 19.58 -5.67
CA PRO A 147 -5.80 19.26 -7.08
C PRO A 147 -5.40 17.79 -7.26
N ALA A 148 -5.96 17.13 -8.28
CA ALA A 148 -5.57 15.77 -8.69
C ALA A 148 -5.12 15.74 -10.15
N ALA A 149 -4.38 14.71 -10.54
CA ALA A 149 -3.93 14.55 -11.91
C ALA A 149 -5.13 14.45 -12.89
N PRO A 150 -5.20 15.28 -13.94
CA PRO A 150 -6.37 15.41 -14.80
C PRO A 150 -6.60 14.25 -15.78
N ARG A 151 -5.70 13.26 -15.83
CA ARG A 151 -5.80 12.09 -16.72
C ARG A 151 -5.82 10.83 -15.88
N GLN A 152 -6.98 10.16 -15.83
CA GLN A 152 -7.21 8.85 -15.21
C GLN A 152 -6.18 8.56 -14.11
N ALA A 153 -6.25 9.19 -12.93
CA ALA A 153 -5.28 8.85 -11.88
C ALA A 153 -5.60 7.42 -11.42
N ARG A 154 -4.89 6.49 -12.05
CA ARG A 154 -4.98 5.08 -11.79
C ARG A 154 -4.17 4.79 -10.54
N LYS A 155 -4.53 3.72 -9.86
CA LYS A 155 -3.86 3.25 -8.66
C LYS A 155 -2.58 2.53 -9.09
N VAL A 156 -1.50 2.68 -8.33
CA VAL A 156 -0.32 1.83 -8.44
C VAL A 156 -0.17 0.97 -7.19
N LEU A 157 0.23 -0.28 -7.41
CA LEU A 157 0.42 -1.26 -6.35
C LEU A 157 1.90 -1.46 -6.09
N LEU A 158 2.37 -1.15 -4.88
CA LEU A 158 3.73 -1.42 -4.45
C LEU A 158 3.77 -2.75 -3.69
N VAL A 159 4.54 -3.70 -4.21
CA VAL A 159 4.68 -5.03 -3.62
C VAL A 159 5.82 -5.02 -2.63
N VAL A 160 5.53 -5.50 -1.43
CA VAL A 160 6.44 -5.61 -0.29
C VAL A 160 6.31 -7.00 0.34
N SER A 161 7.21 -7.31 1.28
CA SER A 161 7.31 -8.63 1.90
C SER A 161 7.11 -8.56 3.41
N ASN A 162 6.47 -9.59 3.98
CA ASN A 162 6.37 -9.80 5.43
C ASN A 162 7.60 -10.50 6.04
N VAL A 163 8.61 -10.86 5.23
CA VAL A 163 9.74 -11.67 5.71
C VAL A 163 10.71 -10.85 6.56
N HIS A 164 10.79 -11.17 7.86
CA HIS A 164 11.65 -10.48 8.82
C HIS A 164 13.09 -11.03 8.91
N GLN A 165 13.31 -12.27 8.48
CA GLN A 165 14.61 -12.95 8.54
C GLN A 165 14.82 -13.85 7.33
N TYR A 166 16.05 -13.98 6.86
CA TYR A 166 16.37 -14.94 5.81
C TYR A 166 16.14 -16.37 6.30
N PRO A 167 15.46 -17.23 5.52
CA PRO A 167 15.13 -18.60 5.92
C PRO A 167 16.34 -19.38 6.44
N GLY A 168 16.18 -20.03 7.60
CA GLY A 168 17.23 -20.83 8.22
C GLY A 168 18.37 -20.04 8.86
N THR A 169 18.25 -18.71 8.98
CA THR A 169 19.29 -17.85 9.60
C THR A 169 18.70 -16.96 10.70
N LYS A 170 19.57 -16.22 11.39
CA LYS A 170 19.18 -15.11 12.31
C LYS A 170 19.44 -13.73 11.69
N VAL A 171 19.74 -13.68 10.39
CA VAL A 171 20.03 -12.43 9.70
C VAL A 171 18.69 -11.77 9.39
N ASN A 172 18.51 -10.54 9.87
CA ASN A 172 17.31 -9.77 9.60
C ASN A 172 17.23 -9.40 8.11
N ALA A 173 16.02 -9.41 7.58
CA ALA A 173 15.67 -8.90 6.27
C ALA A 173 14.70 -7.72 6.44
N GLY A 174 14.62 -6.85 5.43
CA GLY A 174 13.63 -5.78 5.41
C GLY A 174 13.31 -5.34 4.00
N ASN A 175 12.24 -4.56 3.89
CA ASN A 175 11.93 -3.81 2.68
C ASN A 175 12.78 -2.53 2.70
N ASN A 176 13.38 -2.19 1.56
CA ASN A 176 14.29 -1.05 1.47
C ASN A 176 13.51 0.27 1.64
N PHE A 177 13.73 0.97 2.76
CA PHE A 177 12.97 2.18 3.07
C PHE A 177 13.18 3.33 2.06
N PRO A 178 14.40 3.62 1.58
CA PRO A 178 14.61 4.54 0.47
C PRO A 178 13.80 4.19 -0.78
N GLU A 179 13.79 2.92 -1.20
CA GLU A 179 12.99 2.50 -2.36
C GLU A 179 11.50 2.74 -2.17
N LEU A 180 10.96 2.44 -0.97
CA LEU A 180 9.57 2.72 -0.62
C LEU A 180 9.28 4.22 -0.67
N ALA A 181 10.06 5.02 0.06
CA ALA A 181 9.81 6.45 0.25
C ALA A 181 9.95 7.24 -1.06
N TYR A 182 11.01 7.04 -1.84
CA TYR A 182 11.20 7.77 -3.10
C TYR A 182 10.16 7.37 -4.15
N THR A 183 9.82 6.08 -4.26
CA THR A 183 8.81 5.60 -5.21
C THR A 183 7.42 6.14 -4.84
N TYR A 184 7.04 6.02 -3.57
CA TYR A 184 5.78 6.54 -3.05
C TYR A 184 5.67 8.05 -3.25
N ASP A 185 6.69 8.82 -2.88
CA ASP A 185 6.71 10.28 -3.01
C ASP A 185 6.54 10.74 -4.45
N ALA A 186 7.25 10.10 -5.40
CA ALA A 186 7.15 10.42 -6.82
C ALA A 186 5.73 10.21 -7.35
N PHE A 187 5.10 9.07 -7.05
CA PHE A 187 3.72 8.80 -7.44
C PHE A 187 2.72 9.76 -6.79
N ARG A 188 2.85 10.02 -5.49
CA ARG A 188 1.94 10.92 -4.75
C ARG A 188 2.05 12.36 -5.25
N LYS A 189 3.26 12.86 -5.56
CA LYS A 189 3.47 14.18 -6.16
C LYS A 189 2.83 14.31 -7.54
N ALA A 190 2.83 13.22 -8.31
CA ALA A 190 2.15 13.15 -9.60
C ALA A 190 0.64 12.88 -9.49
N GLY A 191 0.08 12.80 -8.27
CA GLY A 191 -1.36 12.64 -8.04
C GLY A 191 -1.89 11.20 -8.07
N TYR A 192 -1.02 10.19 -8.15
CA TYR A 192 -1.43 8.78 -8.12
C TYR A 192 -1.88 8.36 -6.71
N ALA A 193 -2.87 7.46 -6.65
CA ALA A 193 -3.13 6.68 -5.45
C ALA A 193 -2.12 5.53 -5.38
N VAL A 194 -1.58 5.28 -4.20
CA VAL A 194 -0.55 4.25 -3.97
C VAL A 194 -1.00 3.35 -2.84
N ASP A 195 -1.05 2.05 -3.12
CA ASP A 195 -1.27 1.01 -2.11
C ASP A 195 -0.05 0.13 -1.96
N PHE A 196 0.04 -0.50 -0.79
CA PHE A 196 1.03 -1.52 -0.49
C PHE A 196 0.33 -2.86 -0.35
N VAL A 197 0.89 -3.89 -0.99
CA VAL A 197 0.46 -5.28 -0.84
C VAL A 197 1.61 -6.11 -0.33
N SER A 198 1.29 -7.03 0.57
CA SER A 198 2.20 -8.11 0.96
C SER A 198 1.46 -9.46 0.94
N PRO A 199 2.18 -10.59 0.96
CA PRO A 199 1.55 -11.91 0.99
C PRO A 199 0.49 -12.05 2.09
N ASP A 200 0.81 -11.63 3.32
CA ASP A 200 -0.05 -11.85 4.49
C ASP A 200 -0.81 -10.57 4.91
N GLY A 201 -0.55 -9.44 4.26
CA GLY A 201 -0.98 -8.12 4.70
C GLY A 201 -0.29 -7.67 5.99
N GLY A 202 -0.81 -6.59 6.59
CA GLY A 202 -0.32 -6.09 7.88
C GLY A 202 1.06 -5.45 7.82
N ALA A 203 1.79 -5.49 8.93
CA ALA A 203 3.03 -4.74 9.11
C ALA A 203 4.23 -5.43 8.47
N ILE A 204 5.09 -4.63 7.83
CA ILE A 204 6.29 -5.12 7.16
C ILE A 204 7.59 -4.70 7.89
N PRO A 205 8.66 -5.51 7.81
CA PRO A 205 9.98 -5.10 8.27
C PRO A 205 10.60 -4.06 7.32
N LEU A 206 11.36 -3.13 7.89
CA LEU A 206 12.07 -2.09 7.15
C LEU A 206 13.57 -2.20 7.36
N GLU A 207 14.34 -1.92 6.31
CA GLU A 207 15.79 -1.77 6.37
C GLU A 207 16.21 -0.42 5.79
N MET A 208 17.48 -0.04 6.02
CA MET A 208 18.06 1.21 5.52
C MET A 208 17.31 2.48 5.98
N ILE A 209 16.93 2.56 7.26
CA ILE A 209 16.37 3.79 7.82
C ILE A 209 17.46 4.86 7.91
N VAL A 210 17.31 5.93 7.14
CA VAL A 210 18.24 7.06 7.06
C VAL A 210 17.50 8.35 7.39
N THR A 211 17.94 9.05 8.45
CA THR A 211 17.32 10.30 8.92
C THR A 211 18.11 11.55 8.58
N SER A 212 19.28 11.40 7.94
CA SER A 212 20.08 12.50 7.40
C SER A 212 19.55 13.02 6.06
N ASP A 213 18.78 12.20 5.33
CA ASP A 213 18.05 12.63 4.14
C ASP A 213 16.69 13.22 4.54
N GLU A 214 16.39 14.43 4.07
CA GLU A 214 15.18 15.16 4.47
C GLU A 214 13.89 14.47 4.02
N LEU A 215 13.88 13.87 2.82
CA LEU A 215 12.70 13.21 2.30
C LEU A 215 12.44 11.90 3.04
N LEU A 216 13.50 11.11 3.28
CA LEU A 216 13.38 9.88 4.05
C LEU A 216 12.94 10.16 5.48
N LYS A 217 13.51 11.19 6.11
CA LYS A 217 13.10 11.63 7.45
C LYS A 217 11.64 12.09 7.47
N LYS A 218 11.20 12.86 6.47
CA LYS A 218 9.80 13.29 6.34
C LYS A 218 8.86 12.07 6.34
N HIS A 219 9.12 11.08 5.49
CA HIS A 219 8.26 9.89 5.38
C HIS A 219 8.34 8.98 6.60
N LEU A 220 9.49 8.89 7.28
CA LEU A 220 9.62 8.11 8.50
C LEU A 220 8.71 8.63 9.63
N TYR A 221 8.43 9.93 9.64
CA TYR A 221 7.54 10.57 10.61
C TYR A 221 6.19 10.99 10.01
N ASP A 222 5.88 10.57 8.79
CA ASP A 222 4.57 10.74 8.19
C ASP A 222 3.65 9.62 8.70
N SER A 223 2.62 10.01 9.44
CA SER A 223 1.74 9.03 10.08
C SER A 223 0.86 8.27 9.09
N ASP A 224 0.55 8.84 7.93
CA ASP A 224 -0.26 8.17 6.91
C ASP A 224 0.60 7.13 6.17
N PHE A 225 1.83 7.51 5.80
CA PHE A 225 2.77 6.61 5.15
C PHE A 225 3.16 5.43 6.04
N MET A 226 3.57 5.70 7.29
CA MET A 226 3.95 4.64 8.22
C MET A 226 2.76 3.75 8.61
N TRP A 227 1.54 4.30 8.66
CA TRP A 227 0.35 3.49 8.84
C TRP A 227 0.12 2.57 7.63
N ALA A 228 0.31 3.05 6.40
CA ALA A 228 0.17 2.23 5.20
C ALA A 228 1.18 1.06 5.16
N LEU A 229 2.41 1.26 5.64
CA LEU A 229 3.41 0.18 5.79
C LEU A 229 3.10 -0.78 6.95
N ALA A 230 2.33 -0.34 7.94
CA ALA A 230 1.85 -1.17 9.04
C ALA A 230 0.57 -1.96 8.72
N HIS A 231 -0.16 -1.55 7.67
CA HIS A 231 -1.46 -2.12 7.29
C HIS A 231 -1.51 -2.40 5.78
N THR A 232 -0.48 -3.08 5.27
CA THR A 232 -0.47 -3.50 3.86
C THR A 232 -1.66 -4.42 3.57
N THR A 233 -2.18 -4.33 2.35
CA THR A 233 -3.32 -5.16 1.93
C THR A 233 -2.84 -6.60 1.76
N PRO A 234 -3.51 -7.61 2.32
CA PRO A 234 -3.18 -9.00 2.04
C PRO A 234 -3.50 -9.30 0.57
N VAL A 235 -2.65 -10.11 -0.07
CA VAL A 235 -2.78 -10.39 -1.51
C VAL A 235 -4.17 -10.90 -1.92
N ALA A 236 -4.83 -11.65 -1.03
CA ALA A 236 -6.16 -12.21 -1.25
C ALA A 236 -7.26 -11.15 -1.48
N ASP A 237 -7.06 -9.93 -0.95
CA ASP A 237 -8.05 -8.85 -1.03
C ASP A 237 -7.77 -7.90 -2.20
N VAL A 238 -6.68 -8.12 -2.95
CA VAL A 238 -6.27 -7.25 -4.04
C VAL A 238 -7.06 -7.54 -5.32
N ARG A 239 -7.63 -6.46 -5.87
CA ARG A 239 -8.36 -6.48 -7.13
C ARG A 239 -7.53 -5.87 -8.26
N ALA A 240 -7.01 -6.71 -9.15
CA ALA A 240 -6.12 -6.27 -10.24
C ALA A 240 -6.72 -5.18 -11.16
N ASP A 241 -8.05 -5.16 -11.34
CA ASP A 241 -8.78 -4.18 -12.14
C ASP A 241 -8.75 -2.74 -11.56
N GLU A 242 -8.32 -2.58 -10.31
CA GLU A 242 -8.15 -1.25 -9.70
C GLU A 242 -6.80 -0.60 -10.04
N TYR A 243 -5.82 -1.39 -10.51
CA TYR A 243 -4.43 -0.97 -10.63
C TYR A 243 -3.99 -0.90 -12.09
N ALA A 244 -3.22 0.14 -12.40
CA ALA A 244 -2.64 0.30 -13.73
C ALA A 244 -1.18 -0.08 -13.81
N GLY A 245 -0.51 -0.12 -12.66
CA GLY A 245 0.85 -0.56 -12.58
C GLY A 245 1.11 -1.24 -11.25
N MET A 246 2.09 -2.11 -11.26
CA MET A 246 2.55 -2.84 -10.09
C MET A 246 4.07 -2.77 -10.06
N ALA A 247 4.64 -2.32 -8.94
CA ALA A 247 6.08 -2.21 -8.77
C ALA A 247 6.54 -3.07 -7.60
N PHE A 248 7.49 -3.96 -7.87
CA PHE A 248 8.12 -4.81 -6.86
C PHE A 248 9.28 -4.06 -6.22
N VAL A 249 9.12 -3.72 -4.94
CA VAL A 249 10.13 -3.02 -4.15
C VAL A 249 11.15 -4.02 -3.64
N GLY A 250 12.41 -3.62 -3.59
CA GLY A 250 13.53 -4.45 -3.15
C GLY A 250 13.81 -4.36 -1.65
N GLY A 251 15.09 -4.60 -1.34
CA GLY A 251 15.56 -4.92 0.00
C GLY A 251 15.65 -6.42 0.23
N GLY A 252 16.25 -6.80 1.36
CA GLY A 252 16.49 -8.20 1.69
C GLY A 252 15.23 -9.07 1.74
N ALA A 253 14.10 -8.50 2.15
CA ALA A 253 12.84 -9.21 2.29
C ALA A 253 12.20 -9.55 0.93
N ALA A 254 12.53 -8.83 -0.15
CA ALA A 254 11.95 -9.04 -1.47
C ALA A 254 12.44 -10.33 -2.16
N ILE A 255 13.57 -10.85 -1.72
CA ILE A 255 14.19 -12.08 -2.25
C ILE A 255 13.39 -13.32 -1.82
N VAL A 256 12.61 -13.22 -0.76
CA VAL A 256 11.94 -14.36 -0.10
C VAL A 256 10.44 -14.06 0.06
N GLY A 257 9.59 -15.05 -0.18
CA GLY A 257 8.15 -14.97 0.04
C GLY A 257 7.38 -14.25 -1.06
N VAL A 258 7.96 -13.26 -1.74
CA VAL A 258 7.35 -12.59 -2.91
C VAL A 258 7.53 -13.38 -4.21
N PRO A 259 8.73 -13.90 -4.56
CA PRO A 259 8.96 -14.55 -5.86
C PRO A 259 8.13 -15.81 -6.12
N ASP A 260 7.74 -16.51 -5.05
CA ASP A 260 7.01 -17.78 -5.12
C ASP A 260 5.52 -17.63 -4.75
N ASN A 261 5.04 -16.40 -4.52
CA ASN A 261 3.65 -16.14 -4.21
C ASN A 261 2.80 -16.12 -5.49
N GLN A 262 2.16 -17.24 -5.81
CA GLN A 262 1.33 -17.37 -7.00
C GLN A 262 0.21 -16.30 -7.11
N PRO A 263 -0.53 -15.97 -6.04
CA PRO A 263 -1.54 -14.90 -6.13
C PRO A 263 -0.97 -13.54 -6.56
N LEU A 264 0.21 -13.13 -6.05
CA LEU A 264 0.88 -11.90 -6.49
C LEU A 264 1.26 -11.98 -7.97
N GLN A 265 1.74 -13.13 -8.43
CA GLN A 265 2.08 -13.34 -9.83
C GLN A 265 0.85 -13.23 -10.73
N ASP A 266 -0.27 -13.84 -10.34
CA ASP A 266 -1.52 -13.79 -11.09
C ASP A 266 -2.05 -12.36 -11.20
N ILE A 267 -1.97 -11.58 -10.11
CA ILE A 267 -2.33 -10.16 -10.12
C ILE A 267 -1.44 -9.37 -11.10
N ALA A 268 -0.12 -9.57 -11.04
CA ALA A 268 0.82 -8.90 -11.94
C ALA A 268 0.54 -9.22 -13.41
N VAL A 269 0.31 -10.50 -13.73
CA VAL A 269 -0.01 -10.94 -15.10
C VAL A 269 -1.34 -10.36 -15.56
N ARG A 270 -2.37 -10.31 -14.70
CA ARG A 270 -3.65 -9.67 -15.05
C ARG A 270 -3.52 -8.18 -15.30
N ILE A 271 -2.76 -7.45 -14.47
CA ILE A 271 -2.47 -6.03 -14.69
C ILE A 271 -1.76 -5.85 -16.04
N TYR A 272 -0.78 -6.70 -16.33
CA TYR A 272 -0.01 -6.62 -17.58
C TYR A 272 -0.83 -6.99 -18.82
N GLU A 273 -1.50 -8.14 -18.86
CA GLU A 273 -2.17 -8.62 -20.07
C GLU A 273 -3.56 -8.03 -20.26
N GLN A 274 -4.36 -7.90 -19.18
CA GLN A 274 -5.77 -7.53 -19.28
C GLN A 274 -5.99 -6.02 -19.21
N GLN A 275 -5.19 -5.30 -18.39
CA GLN A 275 -5.36 -3.86 -18.19
C GLN A 275 -4.42 -3.01 -19.05
N GLY A 276 -3.52 -3.63 -19.80
CA GLY A 276 -2.47 -2.90 -20.51
C GLY A 276 -1.51 -2.18 -19.56
N GLY A 277 -1.40 -2.63 -18.30
CA GLY A 277 -0.64 -1.98 -17.25
C GLY A 277 0.88 -2.15 -17.31
N VAL A 278 1.59 -1.46 -16.43
CA VAL A 278 3.05 -1.48 -16.36
C VAL A 278 3.53 -2.32 -15.19
N ILE A 279 4.46 -3.24 -15.42
CA ILE A 279 5.15 -3.98 -14.36
C ILE A 279 6.52 -3.35 -14.15
N ALA A 280 6.86 -3.11 -12.91
CA ALA A 280 8.17 -2.59 -12.54
C ALA A 280 8.82 -3.35 -11.41
N ALA A 281 10.14 -3.26 -11.31
CA ALA A 281 10.88 -3.81 -10.18
C ALA A 281 12.15 -3.00 -9.89
N ILE A 282 12.53 -2.89 -8.62
CA ILE A 282 13.70 -2.11 -8.18
C ILE A 282 14.63 -3.03 -7.39
N CYS A 283 15.94 -2.96 -7.63
CA CYS A 283 16.95 -3.68 -6.85
C CYS A 283 16.64 -5.19 -6.84
N HIS A 284 16.56 -5.80 -5.65
CA HIS A 284 16.19 -7.21 -5.46
C HIS A 284 14.68 -7.49 -5.63
N GLY A 285 13.84 -6.46 -5.76
CA GLY A 285 12.42 -6.62 -6.13
C GLY A 285 12.23 -7.27 -7.50
N THR A 286 13.27 -7.25 -8.34
CA THR A 286 13.33 -7.98 -9.62
C THR A 286 13.14 -9.49 -9.47
N GLU A 287 13.40 -10.04 -8.29
CA GLU A 287 13.09 -11.43 -7.98
C GLU A 287 11.59 -11.71 -7.95
N GLY A 288 10.78 -10.71 -7.60
CA GLY A 288 9.33 -10.83 -7.64
C GLY A 288 8.76 -11.03 -9.04
N ILE A 289 9.49 -10.63 -10.08
CA ILE A 289 9.02 -10.75 -11.48
C ILE A 289 9.61 -11.95 -12.24
N LYS A 290 10.57 -12.66 -11.66
CA LYS A 290 11.35 -13.69 -12.38
C LYS A 290 10.52 -14.90 -12.83
N ASN A 291 9.46 -15.20 -12.07
CA ASN A 291 8.58 -16.35 -12.28
C ASN A 291 7.29 -15.97 -13.02
N LEU A 292 7.09 -14.69 -13.38
CA LEU A 292 5.87 -14.25 -14.08
C LEU A 292 5.80 -14.89 -15.45
N LYS A 293 4.82 -15.78 -15.63
CA LYS A 293 4.51 -16.41 -16.91
C LYS A 293 3.28 -15.75 -17.52
N LEU A 294 3.41 -15.38 -18.78
CA LEU A 294 2.32 -14.85 -19.59
C LEU A 294 1.36 -15.98 -19.99
N SER A 295 0.20 -15.59 -20.53
CA SER A 295 -0.84 -16.53 -21.00
C SER A 295 -0.35 -17.49 -22.09
N ASP A 296 0.69 -17.11 -22.84
CA ASP A 296 1.34 -17.96 -23.85
C ASP A 296 2.38 -18.94 -23.28
N GLY A 297 2.59 -18.92 -21.95
CA GLY A 297 3.52 -19.78 -21.24
C GLY A 297 4.97 -19.27 -21.20
N THR A 298 5.29 -18.16 -21.86
CA THR A 298 6.61 -17.53 -21.82
C THR A 298 6.81 -16.72 -20.53
N PHE A 299 8.06 -16.55 -20.10
CA PHE A 299 8.34 -15.63 -18.99
C PHE A 299 8.22 -14.18 -19.46
N LEU A 300 7.64 -13.30 -18.65
CA LEU A 300 7.54 -11.87 -18.92
C LEU A 300 8.90 -11.26 -19.30
N ILE A 301 9.97 -11.73 -18.66
CA ILE A 301 11.34 -11.23 -18.86
C ILE A 301 12.09 -11.87 -20.03
N GLN A 302 11.52 -12.88 -20.69
CA GLN A 302 12.18 -13.61 -21.77
C GLN A 302 12.44 -12.70 -22.97
N GLY A 303 13.71 -12.58 -23.39
CA GLY A 303 14.14 -11.75 -24.50
C GLY A 303 14.14 -10.24 -24.21
N LYS A 304 13.78 -9.81 -22.99
CA LYS A 304 13.72 -8.41 -22.61
C LYS A 304 15.03 -7.90 -22.04
N VAL A 305 15.31 -6.61 -22.23
CA VAL A 305 16.39 -5.91 -21.54
C VAL A 305 15.91 -5.45 -20.16
N LEU A 306 16.66 -5.80 -19.12
CA LEU A 306 16.35 -5.41 -17.74
C LEU A 306 17.60 -5.32 -16.86
N THR A 307 17.45 -4.66 -15.71
CA THR A 307 18.48 -4.51 -14.69
C THR A 307 17.99 -5.01 -13.33
N SER A 308 18.92 -5.18 -12.40
CA SER A 308 18.77 -5.60 -11.01
C SER A 308 20.06 -5.21 -10.26
N PHE A 309 20.10 -5.34 -8.93
CA PHE A 309 21.33 -5.09 -8.20
C PHE A 309 22.41 -6.12 -8.61
N PRO A 310 23.55 -5.70 -9.20
CA PRO A 310 24.49 -6.64 -9.80
C PRO A 310 25.28 -7.44 -8.77
N ASP A 311 25.57 -8.71 -9.08
CA ASP A 311 26.40 -9.57 -8.23
C ASP A 311 27.82 -8.99 -8.02
N ALA A 312 28.30 -8.23 -9.00
CA ALA A 312 29.60 -7.56 -8.95
C ALA A 312 29.70 -6.49 -7.85
N PHE A 313 28.57 -5.95 -7.39
CA PHE A 313 28.53 -4.91 -6.35
C PHE A 313 28.16 -5.47 -4.97
N LEU A 314 27.78 -6.74 -4.87
CA LEU A 314 27.48 -7.39 -3.60
C LEU A 314 28.75 -7.67 -2.80
N ASN A 315 28.73 -7.34 -1.50
CA ASN A 315 29.78 -7.76 -0.58
C ASN A 315 29.63 -9.26 -0.28
N LYS A 316 30.42 -10.09 -0.95
CA LYS A 316 30.39 -11.55 -0.82
C LYS A 316 30.74 -12.07 0.57
N GLU A 317 31.39 -11.26 1.40
CA GLU A 317 31.72 -11.63 2.77
C GLU A 317 30.61 -11.34 3.77
N SER A 318 29.62 -10.52 3.38
CA SER A 318 28.51 -10.14 4.25
C SER A 318 27.66 -11.36 4.64
N PRO A 319 27.22 -11.46 5.91
CA PRO A 319 26.23 -12.46 6.34
C PRO A 319 24.95 -12.42 5.50
N VAL A 320 24.56 -11.23 5.02
CA VAL A 320 23.38 -11.03 4.15
C VAL A 320 23.56 -11.77 2.82
N TYR A 321 24.69 -11.56 2.14
CA TYR A 321 24.99 -12.25 0.88
C TYR A 321 25.03 -13.77 1.05
N LYS A 322 25.66 -14.24 2.14
CA LYS A 322 25.74 -15.68 2.46
C LYS A 322 24.38 -16.31 2.76
N ALA A 323 23.36 -15.49 3.08
CA ALA A 323 21.99 -15.93 3.31
C ALA A 323 21.12 -15.90 2.05
N TYR A 324 21.62 -15.39 0.92
CA TYR A 324 20.84 -15.33 -0.31
C TYR A 324 20.59 -16.73 -0.88
N PRO A 325 19.33 -17.09 -1.20
CA PRO A 325 19.01 -18.39 -1.78
C PRO A 325 19.49 -18.52 -3.24
N PHE A 326 19.74 -17.42 -3.94
CA PHE A 326 20.17 -17.39 -5.34
C PHE A 326 20.75 -16.02 -5.73
N SER A 327 21.41 -15.95 -6.89
CA SER A 327 21.82 -14.70 -7.56
C SER A 327 20.70 -14.18 -8.45
N ALA A 328 20.40 -12.89 -8.35
CA ALA A 328 19.36 -12.25 -9.15
C ALA A 328 19.75 -12.19 -10.64
N GLU A 329 20.99 -11.79 -10.90
CA GLU A 329 21.56 -11.77 -12.26
C GLU A 329 21.50 -13.16 -12.92
N ALA A 330 21.86 -14.21 -12.18
CA ALA A 330 21.78 -15.58 -12.67
C ALA A 330 20.33 -16.02 -12.93
N SER A 331 19.38 -15.58 -12.10
CA SER A 331 17.96 -15.90 -12.30
C SER A 331 17.40 -15.25 -13.56
N ILE A 332 17.73 -13.97 -13.79
CA ILE A 332 17.34 -13.22 -14.99
C ILE A 332 17.84 -13.95 -16.25
N LYS A 333 19.13 -14.28 -16.29
CA LYS A 333 19.76 -14.97 -17.43
C LYS A 333 19.14 -16.35 -17.69
N ARG A 334 18.82 -17.10 -16.62
CA ARG A 334 18.20 -18.43 -16.72
C ARG A 334 16.83 -18.38 -17.41
N HIS A 335 16.06 -17.33 -17.18
CA HIS A 335 14.74 -17.12 -17.79
C HIS A 335 14.80 -16.35 -19.12
N GLY A 336 16.00 -16.22 -19.72
CA GLY A 336 16.19 -15.62 -21.04
C GLY A 336 16.19 -14.09 -21.06
N GLY A 337 16.28 -13.44 -19.89
CA GLY A 337 16.41 -11.99 -19.79
C GLY A 337 17.82 -11.50 -20.14
N ILE A 338 17.90 -10.31 -20.75
CA ILE A 338 19.13 -9.65 -21.16
C ILE A 338 19.52 -8.65 -20.07
N PHE A 339 20.39 -9.10 -19.15
CA PHE A 339 20.83 -8.29 -18.02
C PHE A 339 21.79 -7.16 -18.44
N ARG A 340 21.50 -5.94 -17.99
CA ARG A 340 22.38 -4.76 -18.07
C ARG A 340 22.50 -4.08 -16.71
N HIS A 341 23.61 -3.39 -16.48
CA HIS A 341 23.78 -2.60 -15.28
C HIS A 341 24.61 -1.34 -15.53
N GLY A 342 24.38 -0.34 -14.69
CA GLY A 342 25.15 0.90 -14.65
C GLY A 342 26.35 0.83 -13.70
N ALA A 343 26.84 2.01 -13.32
CA ALA A 343 27.88 2.17 -12.32
C ALA A 343 27.32 2.09 -10.90
N ASN A 344 28.09 1.54 -9.95
CA ASN A 344 27.68 1.42 -8.55
C ASN A 344 27.37 2.79 -7.92
N GLY A 345 26.32 2.87 -7.11
CA GLY A 345 25.86 4.12 -6.46
C GLY A 345 25.31 5.18 -7.42
N LYS A 346 24.89 4.78 -8.64
CA LYS A 346 24.25 5.66 -9.61
C LYS A 346 22.91 5.09 -10.04
N SER A 347 21.97 5.99 -10.33
CA SER A 347 20.69 5.64 -10.93
C SER A 347 20.90 4.94 -12.27
N HIS A 348 20.22 3.83 -12.51
CA HIS A 348 20.19 3.12 -13.78
C HIS A 348 18.84 2.41 -13.95
N VAL A 349 18.14 2.74 -15.03
CA VAL A 349 16.79 2.25 -15.32
C VAL A 349 16.78 1.66 -16.73
N GLU A 350 16.22 0.47 -16.87
CA GLU A 350 15.96 -0.18 -18.15
C GLU A 350 14.45 -0.21 -18.40
N VAL A 351 14.03 0.14 -19.61
CA VAL A 351 12.63 0.15 -20.05
C VAL A 351 12.51 -0.67 -21.33
N ASP A 352 11.74 -1.76 -21.28
CA ASP A 352 11.50 -2.66 -22.41
C ASP A 352 9.98 -2.92 -22.55
N GLY A 353 9.35 -2.16 -23.45
CA GLY A 353 7.89 -2.12 -23.57
C GLY A 353 7.24 -1.63 -22.28
N ARG A 354 6.40 -2.48 -21.67
CA ARG A 354 5.69 -2.18 -20.40
C ARG A 354 6.37 -2.81 -19.17
N LEU A 355 7.65 -3.19 -19.29
CA LEU A 355 8.50 -3.62 -18.19
C LEU A 355 9.52 -2.51 -17.87
N VAL A 356 9.56 -2.08 -16.61
CA VAL A 356 10.52 -1.06 -16.11
C VAL A 356 11.35 -1.66 -14.98
N THR A 357 12.67 -1.61 -15.05
CA THR A 357 13.52 -2.11 -13.96
C THR A 357 14.55 -1.09 -13.53
N GLY A 358 14.77 -0.99 -12.23
CA GLY A 358 15.76 -0.09 -11.61
C GLY A 358 16.83 -0.89 -10.89
N MET A 359 18.09 -0.50 -11.05
CA MET A 359 19.23 -1.26 -10.53
C MET A 359 19.31 -1.25 -9.00
N SER A 360 18.91 -0.14 -8.37
CA SER A 360 19.09 0.12 -6.93
C SER A 360 18.15 1.22 -6.44
N TRP A 361 18.21 1.59 -5.16
CA TRP A 361 17.36 2.62 -4.57
C TRP A 361 17.53 4.01 -5.20
N GLU A 362 18.71 4.33 -5.74
CA GLU A 362 18.97 5.54 -6.53
C GLU A 362 18.14 5.59 -7.84
N SER A 363 17.56 4.46 -8.24
CA SER A 363 16.75 4.30 -9.45
C SER A 363 15.25 4.48 -9.19
N SER A 364 14.81 4.57 -7.93
CA SER A 364 13.40 4.56 -7.52
C SER A 364 12.56 5.65 -8.20
N VAL A 365 13.05 6.90 -8.20
CA VAL A 365 12.37 8.02 -8.86
C VAL A 365 12.29 7.79 -10.37
N GLY A 366 13.41 7.38 -11.00
CA GLY A 366 13.45 7.11 -12.44
C GLY A 366 12.54 5.96 -12.87
N VAL A 367 12.36 4.94 -12.02
CA VAL A 367 11.38 3.86 -12.23
C VAL A 367 9.97 4.41 -12.17
N ALA A 368 9.61 5.14 -11.11
CA ALA A 368 8.27 5.72 -10.96
C ALA A 368 7.92 6.63 -12.15
N GLU A 369 8.84 7.53 -12.54
CA GLU A 369 8.65 8.42 -13.69
C GLU A 369 8.51 7.66 -15.02
N SER A 370 9.26 6.57 -15.20
CA SER A 370 9.14 5.74 -16.40
C SER A 370 7.80 5.02 -16.46
N MET A 371 7.31 4.51 -15.32
CA MET A 371 5.97 3.95 -15.23
C MET A 371 4.91 4.99 -15.60
N MET A 372 4.95 6.18 -14.99
CA MET A 372 3.97 7.24 -15.26
C MET A 372 3.94 7.63 -16.74
N ARG A 373 5.12 7.79 -17.38
CA ARG A 373 5.19 8.07 -18.83
C ARG A 373 4.55 6.99 -19.70
N LEU A 374 4.63 5.73 -19.31
CA LEU A 374 4.02 4.61 -20.04
C LEU A 374 2.51 4.52 -19.79
N LEU A 375 2.04 4.92 -18.60
CA LEU A 375 0.62 4.91 -18.22
C LEU A 375 -0.16 6.08 -18.85
N GLU A 376 0.53 7.13 -19.28
CA GLU A 376 -0.05 8.31 -19.93
C GLU A 376 -0.17 8.21 -21.46
N GLN A 377 0.40 7.15 -22.06
CA GLN A 377 0.27 6.84 -23.49
C GLN A 377 -1.02 6.06 -23.76
#